data_AF-A0A4Q3EDU9-F1
#
_entry.id   AF-A0A4Q3EDU9-F1
#
_cell.length_a   1.000
_cell.length_b   1.000
_cell.length_c   1.000
_cell.angle_alpha   90.00
_cell.angle_beta   90.00
_cell.angle_gamma   90.00
#
_symmetry.space_group_name_H-M   'P 1'
#
loop_
_entity.id
_entity.type
_entity.pdbx_description
1 polymer ?
#
loop_
_entity_poly.entity_id
_entity_poly.type
_entity_poly.pdbx_seq_one_letter_code
_entity_poly.pdbx_strand_id
1 'polypeptide(L)' 'MELFSQKGSIVRKIWSNADTILFVFAGASAEFALNKAVDWLYFTGRLPADPLERLFSTVTYAQKIVFSELDYA' A
#
# COMPACT_ATOMS: atom_id res chain seq x y z
N MET A 1 -24.78 -8.23 -8.15
CA MET A 1 -23.74 -7.90 -7.17
C MET A 1 -22.54 -7.37 -7.94
N GLU A 2 -22.46 -6.06 -8.04
CA GLU A 2 -21.36 -5.38 -8.72
C GLU A 2 -20.10 -5.46 -7.83
N LEU A 3 -18.91 -5.60 -8.42
CA LEU A 3 -17.66 -5.70 -7.66
C LEU A 3 -16.98 -4.34 -7.64
N PHE A 4 -16.38 -3.95 -6.50
CA PHE A 4 -15.58 -2.73 -6.40
C PHE A 4 -14.46 -2.68 -7.45
N SER A 5 -13.78 -3.82 -7.65
CA SER A 5 -12.85 -4.02 -8.75
C SER A 5 -13.31 -5.19 -9.62
N GLN A 6 -13.41 -4.98 -10.92
CA GLN A 6 -13.77 -6.02 -11.90
C GLN A 6 -12.84 -7.25 -11.78
N LYS A 7 -13.37 -8.47 -11.97
CA LYS A 7 -12.60 -9.72 -11.77
C LYS A 7 -11.29 -9.79 -12.58
N GLY A 8 -11.28 -9.24 -13.79
CA GLY A 8 -10.11 -9.19 -14.68
C GLY A 8 -9.21 -7.97 -14.48
N SER A 9 -9.47 -7.14 -13.47
CA SER A 9 -8.72 -5.90 -13.24
C SER A 9 -7.27 -6.19 -12.86
N ILE A 10 -6.35 -5.40 -13.43
CA ILE A 10 -4.94 -5.41 -13.01
C ILE A 10 -4.78 -5.04 -11.54
N VAL A 11 -5.71 -4.26 -10.97
CA VAL A 11 -5.72 -3.92 -9.54
C VAL A 11 -5.84 -5.18 -8.69
N ARG A 12 -6.80 -6.08 -9.00
CA ARG A 12 -6.92 -7.37 -8.29
C ARG A 12 -5.67 -8.23 -8.43
N LYS A 13 -5.04 -8.23 -9.61
CA LYS A 13 -3.80 -8.99 -9.87
C LYS A 13 -2.61 -8.49 -9.03
N ILE A 14 -2.48 -7.18 -8.89
CA ILE A 14 -1.43 -6.56 -8.06
C ILE A 14 -1.67 -6.89 -6.59
N TRP A 15 -2.89 -6.66 -6.10
CA TRP A 15 -3.22 -6.83 -4.68
C TRP A 15 -3.44 -8.29 -4.24
N SER A 16 -3.39 -9.27 -5.16
CA SER A 16 -3.38 -10.70 -4.83
C SER A 16 -1.98 -11.33 -4.80
N ASN A 17 -0.93 -10.60 -5.20
CA ASN A 17 0.43 -11.12 -5.31
C ASN A 17 1.36 -10.44 -4.29
N ALA A 18 1.83 -11.21 -3.31
CA ALA A 18 2.70 -10.72 -2.24
C ALA A 18 4.04 -10.17 -2.77
N ASP A 19 4.65 -10.82 -3.77
CA ASP A 19 5.91 -10.36 -4.36
C ASP A 19 5.75 -9.00 -5.06
N THR A 20 4.61 -8.80 -5.73
CA THR A 20 4.30 -7.51 -6.38
C THR A 20 4.10 -6.41 -5.35
N ILE A 21 3.37 -6.71 -4.27
CA ILE A 21 3.16 -5.78 -3.16
C ILE A 21 4.49 -5.39 -2.52
N LEU A 22 5.34 -6.38 -2.23
CA LEU A 22 6.65 -6.16 -1.62
C LEU A 22 7.57 -5.34 -2.55
N PHE A 23 7.54 -5.61 -3.84
CA PHE A 23 8.30 -4.87 -4.84
C PHE A 23 7.89 -3.39 -4.89
N VAL A 24 6.59 -3.10 -4.95
CA VAL A 24 6.06 -1.72 -4.92
C VAL A 24 6.45 -1.01 -3.63
N PHE A 25 6.32 -1.70 -2.48
CA PHE A 25 6.71 -1.13 -1.19
C PHE A 25 8.20 -0.81 -1.10
N ALA A 26 9.06 -1.74 -1.55
CA ALA A 26 10.50 -1.55 -1.55
C ALA A 26 10.90 -0.36 -2.42
N GLY A 27 10.33 -0.25 -3.62
CA GLY A 27 10.54 0.89 -4.52
C GLY A 27 10.11 2.22 -3.90
N ALA A 28 8.88 2.29 -3.37
CA ALA A 28 8.36 3.49 -2.72
C ALA A 28 9.18 3.90 -1.47
N SER A 29 9.65 2.92 -0.69
CA SER A 29 10.49 3.17 0.48
C SER A 29 11.87 3.71 0.09
N ALA A 30 12.46 3.20 -0.99
CA ALA A 30 13.71 3.70 -1.53
C ALA A 30 13.57 5.15 -2.05
N GLU A 31 12.49 5.44 -2.77
CA GLU A 31 12.20 6.81 -3.23
C GLU A 31 11.95 7.77 -2.07
N PHE A 32 11.20 7.33 -1.05
CA PHE A 32 10.97 8.11 0.16
C PHE A 32 12.28 8.51 0.83
N ALA A 33 13.22 7.57 0.99
CA ALA A 33 14.51 7.83 1.62
C ALA A 33 15.39 8.84 0.86
N LEU A 34 15.14 9.04 -0.45
CA LEU A 34 15.90 9.97 -1.30
C LEU A 34 15.19 11.30 -1.53
N ASN A 35 13.97 11.47 -1.03
CA ASN A 35 13.17 12.67 -1.29
C ASN A 35 13.50 13.78 -0.28
N LYS A 36 14.14 14.86 -0.74
CA LYS A 36 14.49 16.02 0.11
C LYS A 36 13.30 16.64 0.86
N ALA A 37 12.08 16.52 0.33
CA ALA A 37 10.88 17.02 1.00
C ALA A 37 10.60 16.32 2.33
N VAL A 38 11.20 15.14 2.59
CA VAL A 38 11.04 14.38 3.83
C VAL A 38 12.23 14.48 4.79
N ASP A 39 13.30 15.20 4.43
CA ASP A 39 14.52 15.35 5.25
C ASP A 39 14.22 15.87 6.67
N TRP A 40 13.20 16.71 6.81
CA TRP A 40 12.78 17.24 8.11
C TRP A 40 12.37 16.14 9.10
N LEU A 41 11.86 14.99 8.62
CA LEU A 41 11.52 13.84 9.48
C LEU A 41 12.77 13.24 10.11
N TYR A 42 13.86 13.16 9.35
CA TYR A 42 15.15 12.65 9.83
C TYR A 42 15.79 13.64 10.81
N PHE A 43 15.76 14.95 10.49
CA PHE A 43 16.29 15.99 11.37
C PHE A 43 15.55 16.06 12.72
N THR A 44 14.22 15.94 12.69
CA THR A 44 13.38 16.02 13.90
C THR A 44 13.20 14.68 14.60
N GLY A 45 13.69 13.57 14.03
CA GLY A 45 13.45 12.22 14.54
C GLY A 45 11.99 11.76 14.46
N ARG A 46 11.16 12.42 13.65
CA ARG A 46 9.71 12.14 13.51
C ARG A 46 9.40 11.08 12.45
N LEU A 47 10.33 10.16 12.21
CA LEU A 47 10.09 9.06 11.29
C LEU A 47 8.89 8.23 11.75
N PRO A 48 8.06 7.73 10.81
CA PRO A 48 7.00 6.79 11.13
C PRO A 48 7.53 5.62 11.97
N ALA A 49 6.92 5.39 13.13
CA ALA A 49 7.15 4.18 13.90
C ALA A 49 6.58 2.96 13.15
N ASP A 50 7.23 1.82 13.31
CA ASP A 50 6.84 0.50 12.81
C ASP A 50 6.40 0.45 11.32
N PRO A 51 7.32 0.67 10.37
CA PRO A 51 6.98 0.71 8.95
C PRO A 51 6.45 -0.62 8.40
N LEU A 52 6.80 -1.76 9.01
CA LEU A 52 6.33 -3.08 8.57
C LEU A 52 4.89 -3.32 9.00
N GLU A 53 4.53 -3.04 10.25
CA GLU A 53 3.14 -3.15 10.70
C GLU A 53 2.23 -2.21 9.87
N ARG A 54 2.71 -0.99 9.62
CA ARG A 54 2.00 -0.01 8.77
C ARG A 54 1.83 -0.48 7.32
N LEU A 55 2.82 -1.17 6.76
CA LEU A 55 2.69 -1.81 5.46
C LEU A 55 1.57 -2.86 5.47
N PHE A 56 1.64 -3.84 6.37
CA PHE A 56 0.70 -4.96 6.37
C PHE A 56 -0.74 -4.51 6.66
N SER A 57 -0.93 -3.54 7.56
CA SER A 57 -2.24 -2.95 7.83
C SER A 57 -2.81 -2.24 6.58
N THR A 58 -1.98 -1.47 5.86
CA THR A 58 -2.40 -0.80 4.61
C THR A 58 -2.76 -1.82 3.54
N VAL A 59 -1.94 -2.86 3.35
CA VAL A 59 -2.18 -3.93 2.37
C VAL A 59 -3.46 -4.67 2.70
N THR A 60 -3.66 -5.05 3.96
CA THR A 60 -4.87 -5.76 4.41
C THR A 60 -6.11 -4.92 4.19
N TYR A 61 -6.05 -3.61 4.49
CA TYR A 61 -7.15 -2.70 4.25
C TYR A 61 -7.45 -2.53 2.76
N ALA A 62 -6.42 -2.37 1.92
CA ALA A 62 -6.58 -2.29 0.47
C ALA A 62 -7.19 -3.57 -0.12
N GLN A 63 -6.78 -4.75 0.34
CA GLN A 63 -7.37 -6.02 -0.07
C GLN A 63 -8.87 -6.10 0.29
N LYS A 64 -9.27 -5.65 1.48
CA LYS A 64 -10.70 -5.62 1.86
C LYS A 64 -11.53 -4.83 0.85
N ILE A 65 -11.04 -3.68 0.39
CA ILE A 65 -11.74 -2.83 -0.59
C ILE A 65 -11.68 -3.44 -1.99
N VAL A 66 -10.49 -3.82 -2.47
CA VAL A 66 -10.31 -4.31 -3.85
C VAL A 66 -11.13 -5.57 -4.14
N PHE A 67 -11.31 -6.41 -3.12
CA PHE A 67 -12.07 -7.65 -3.22
C PHE A 67 -13.53 -7.54 -2.75
N SER A 68 -13.99 -6.37 -2.30
CA SER A 68 -15.38 -6.15 -1.89
C SER A 68 -16.34 -6.05 -3.08
N GLU A 69 -17.62 -6.13 -2.74
CA GLU A 69 -18.73 -5.73 -3.60
C GLU A 69 -18.90 -4.20 -3.58
N LEU A 70 -19.56 -3.66 -4.59
CA LEU A 70 -19.77 -2.22 -4.77
C LEU A 70 -20.76 -1.64 -3.74
N ASP A 71 -21.62 -2.48 -3.16
CA ASP A 71 -22.65 -2.11 -2.16
C ASP A 71 -22.07 -1.88 -0.75
N TYR A 72 -20.75 -1.93 -0.60
CA TYR A 72 -20.04 -1.60 0.64
C TYR A 72 -19.78 -0.07 0.69
N ALA A 73 -20.82 0.71 1.02
CA ALA A 73 -20.74 2.15 1.30
C ALA A 73 -21.52 2.49 2.57
#